data_AF-A0A3Q8FIF2-F1
#
_entry.id   AF-A0A3Q8FIF2-F1
#
_cell.length_a   1.000
_cell.length_b   1.000
_cell.length_c   1.000
_cell.angle_alpha   90.00
_cell.angle_beta   90.00
_cell.angle_gamma   90.00
#
_symmetry.space_group_name_H-M   'P 1'
#
loop_
_entity.id
_entity.type
_entity.pdbx_description
1 polymer ?
#
loop_
_entity_poly.entity_id
_entity_poly.type
_entity_poly.pdbx_seq_one_letter_code
_entity_poly.pdbx_strand_id
1 'polypeptide(L)'
;MAMYKRFSRFMTYRRFYVWRARYNYVVRSINGWTLVYALLVLGLVYSCWIIWKISNPPVPRVHPEAARVQVRLIREQSMHRVAVALHGGGKPGQDYTTADEVRAATLRAMRARELYLGEESKQLQADMLADISDYIRATGVCAPFICWHVKESVAQLQRAGQRTAALDEALRPMLNLPGGALPPLEGELDRLQNSWSDPFQDVVFHGWMLSDMQVLHERMMKEYPQREPMPWLSRLMDKPLDPRYAM
;
A
#
# COMPACT_ATOMS: atom_id res chain seq x y z
N MET A 1 -16.97 -27.04 -51.47
CA MET A 1 -17.82 -25.83 -51.29
C MET A 1 -18.09 -25.47 -49.81
N ALA A 2 -18.10 -26.43 -48.87
CA ALA A 2 -18.37 -26.17 -47.45
C ALA A 2 -17.45 -25.12 -46.77
N MET A 3 -16.17 -25.04 -47.19
CA MET A 3 -15.18 -24.13 -46.58
C MET A 3 -15.37 -22.65 -46.98
N TYR A 4 -15.89 -22.36 -48.19
CA TYR A 4 -16.19 -20.99 -48.62
C TYR A 4 -17.43 -20.43 -47.91
N LYS A 5 -18.45 -21.27 -47.66
CA LYS A 5 -19.67 -20.86 -46.91
C LYS A 5 -19.36 -20.27 -45.53
N ARG A 6 -18.24 -20.65 -44.90
CA ARG A 6 -17.82 -20.13 -43.60
C ARG A 6 -17.17 -18.73 -43.68
N PHE A 7 -16.58 -18.39 -44.83
CA PHE A 7 -15.88 -17.12 -45.07
C PHE A 7 -16.64 -16.18 -46.03
N SER A 8 -17.78 -16.59 -46.57
CA SER A 8 -18.55 -15.83 -47.56
C SER A 8 -19.12 -14.52 -47.02
N ARG A 9 -19.23 -14.37 -45.69
CA ARG A 9 -19.63 -13.11 -45.04
C ARG A 9 -18.53 -12.05 -45.04
N PHE A 10 -17.25 -12.44 -45.13
CA PHE A 10 -16.11 -11.54 -44.97
C PHE A 10 -15.33 -11.33 -46.27
N MET A 11 -15.42 -12.25 -47.24
CA MET A 11 -14.70 -12.13 -48.51
C MET A 11 -15.50 -12.65 -49.71
N THR A 12 -15.36 -11.94 -50.83
CA THR A 12 -15.87 -12.37 -52.13
C THR A 12 -15.18 -13.64 -52.63
N TYR A 13 -15.89 -14.44 -53.44
CA TYR A 13 -15.45 -15.75 -53.91
C TYR A 13 -14.06 -15.73 -54.56
N ARG A 14 -13.80 -14.72 -55.40
CA ARG A 14 -12.51 -14.52 -56.08
C ARG A 14 -11.39 -14.23 -55.08
N ARG A 15 -11.64 -13.42 -54.05
CA ARG A 15 -10.65 -13.11 -53.00
C ARG A 15 -10.34 -14.34 -52.15
N PHE A 16 -11.33 -15.17 -51.83
CA PHE A 16 -11.12 -16.39 -51.04
C PHE A 16 -10.17 -17.38 -51.73
N TYR A 17 -10.34 -17.63 -53.03
CA TYR A 17 -9.47 -18.58 -53.74
C TYR A 17 -8.07 -18.04 -53.97
N VAL A 18 -7.91 -16.73 -54.23
CA VAL A 18 -6.59 -16.10 -54.31
C VAL A 18 -5.89 -16.12 -52.95
N TRP A 19 -6.62 -15.82 -51.87
CA TRP A 19 -6.10 -15.90 -50.50
C TRP A 19 -5.69 -17.33 -50.15
N ARG A 20 -6.51 -18.33 -50.45
CA ARG A 20 -6.19 -19.75 -50.22
C ARG A 20 -4.97 -20.20 -51.03
N ALA A 21 -4.84 -19.77 -52.27
CA ALA A 21 -3.67 -20.08 -53.09
C ALA A 21 -2.40 -19.45 -52.51
N ARG A 22 -2.45 -18.19 -52.08
CA ARG A 22 -1.33 -17.52 -51.38
C ARG A 22 -1.01 -18.17 -50.03
N TYR A 23 -2.03 -18.53 -49.26
CA TYR A 23 -1.89 -19.23 -47.99
C TYR A 23 -1.22 -20.59 -48.18
N ASN A 24 -1.67 -21.39 -49.14
CA ASN A 24 -1.04 -22.68 -49.45
C ASN A 24 0.39 -22.51 -49.97
N TYR A 25 0.68 -21.46 -50.73
CA TYR A 25 2.04 -21.15 -51.19
C TYR A 25 2.97 -20.82 -50.00
N VAL A 26 2.49 -19.97 -49.08
CA VAL A 26 3.22 -19.61 -47.85
C VAL A 26 3.42 -20.83 -46.95
N VAL A 27 2.36 -21.59 -46.66
CA VAL A 27 2.43 -22.77 -45.79
C VAL A 27 3.34 -23.86 -46.37
N ARG A 28 3.39 -24.01 -47.69
CA ARG A 28 4.29 -24.96 -48.36
C ARG A 28 5.77 -24.52 -48.32
N SER A 29 6.02 -23.23 -48.11
CA SER A 29 7.37 -22.66 -47.91
C SER A 29 7.82 -22.63 -46.45
N ILE A 30 6.90 -22.86 -45.50
CA ILE A 30 7.21 -22.98 -44.07
C ILE A 30 7.83 -24.36 -43.86
N ASN A 31 9.16 -24.39 -43.86
CA ASN A 31 9.94 -25.59 -43.55
C ASN A 31 10.12 -25.71 -42.03
N GLY A 32 10.40 -26.91 -41.49
CA GLY A 32 10.60 -27.10 -40.04
C GLY A 32 11.64 -26.14 -39.44
N TRP A 33 12.68 -25.84 -40.21
CA TRP A 33 13.71 -24.84 -39.88
C TRP A 33 13.16 -23.41 -39.69
N THR A 34 12.18 -22.99 -40.48
CA THR A 34 11.57 -21.65 -40.34
C THR A 34 10.81 -21.50 -39.03
N LEU A 35 10.19 -22.57 -38.53
CA LEU A 35 9.55 -22.60 -37.21
C LEU A 35 10.59 -22.56 -36.08
N VAL A 36 11.70 -23.27 -36.24
CA VAL A 36 12.82 -23.22 -35.28
C VAL A 36 13.41 -21.81 -35.19
N TYR A 37 13.65 -21.15 -36.33
CA TYR A 37 14.11 -19.76 -36.33
C TYR A 37 13.11 -18.80 -35.70
N ALA A 38 11.81 -18.96 -35.97
CA ALA A 38 10.77 -18.14 -35.35
C ALA A 38 10.73 -18.32 -33.82
N LEU A 39 10.87 -19.56 -33.34
CA LEU A 39 10.96 -19.88 -31.90
C LEU A 39 12.20 -19.26 -31.27
N LEU A 40 13.36 -19.34 -31.93
CA LEU A 40 14.59 -18.72 -31.44
C LEU A 40 14.48 -17.19 -31.37
N VAL A 41 13.90 -16.56 -32.39
CA VAL A 41 13.67 -15.10 -32.40
C VAL A 41 12.70 -14.70 -31.29
N LEU A 42 11.60 -15.43 -31.11
CA LEU A 42 10.67 -15.18 -30.00
C LEU A 42 11.35 -15.34 -28.64
N GLY A 43 12.18 -16.37 -28.47
CA GLY A 43 12.97 -16.57 -27.26
C GLY A 43 13.96 -15.42 -27.00
N LEU A 44 14.59 -14.90 -28.05
CA LEU A 44 15.53 -13.79 -27.97
C LEU A 44 14.81 -12.48 -27.63
N VAL A 45 13.68 -12.19 -28.27
CA VAL A 45 12.81 -11.04 -27.94
C VAL A 45 12.33 -11.12 -26.49
N TYR A 46 11.88 -12.30 -26.05
CA TYR A 46 11.45 -12.51 -24.67
C TYR A 46 12.59 -12.30 -23.65
N SER A 47 13.79 -12.78 -23.98
CA SER A 47 14.99 -12.57 -23.16
C SER A 47 15.38 -11.10 -23.09
N CYS A 48 15.40 -10.39 -24.22
CA CYS A 48 15.64 -8.95 -24.27
C CYS A 48 14.58 -8.17 -23.47
N TRP A 49 13.31 -8.57 -23.54
CA TRP A 49 12.24 -7.96 -22.75
C TRP A 49 12.45 -8.16 -21.24
N ILE A 50 12.86 -9.37 -20.81
CA ILE A 50 13.21 -9.63 -19.41
C ILE A 50 14.40 -8.78 -18.98
N ILE A 51 15.47 -8.75 -19.78
CA ILE A 51 16.67 -7.94 -19.48
C ILE A 51 16.32 -6.47 -19.37
N TRP A 52 15.51 -5.95 -20.30
CA TRP A 52 15.05 -4.56 -20.29
C TRP A 52 14.19 -4.22 -19.07
N LYS A 53 13.31 -5.14 -18.66
CA LYS A 53 12.48 -4.98 -17.47
C LYS A 53 13.31 -4.97 -16.18
N ILE A 54 14.37 -5.77 -16.12
CA ILE A 54 15.29 -5.82 -14.97
C ILE A 54 16.19 -4.57 -14.95
N SER A 55 16.62 -4.07 -16.12
CA SER A 55 17.51 -2.92 -16.22
C SER A 55 16.81 -1.57 -16.04
N ASN A 56 15.49 -1.50 -16.25
CA ASN A 56 14.68 -0.28 -16.03
C ASN A 56 13.61 -0.54 -14.96
N PRO A 57 13.99 -0.53 -13.68
CA PRO A 57 13.01 -0.73 -12.63
C PRO A 57 12.06 0.47 -12.54
N PRO A 58 10.79 0.26 -12.12
CA PRO A 58 9.86 1.37 -11.96
C PRO A 58 10.43 2.40 -10.97
N VAL A 59 10.41 3.68 -11.36
CA VAL A 59 10.82 4.79 -10.49
C VAL A 59 9.89 4.80 -9.28
N PRO A 60 10.41 4.91 -8.04
CA PRO A 60 9.57 4.98 -6.85
C PRO A 60 8.64 6.19 -6.94
N ARG A 61 7.37 6.01 -6.53
CA ARG A 61 6.38 7.09 -6.51
C ARG A 61 6.76 8.15 -5.49
N VAL A 62 7.30 7.71 -4.35
CA VAL A 62 7.79 8.61 -3.30
C VAL A 62 9.26 8.35 -3.06
N HIS A 63 10.06 9.42 -3.10
CA HIS A 63 11.48 9.34 -2.77
C HIS A 63 11.64 8.97 -1.28
N PRO A 64 12.54 8.04 -0.90
CA PRO A 64 12.66 7.56 0.48
C PRO A 64 12.97 8.69 1.48
N GLU A 65 13.78 9.67 1.09
CA GLU A 65 14.06 10.85 1.92
C GLU A 65 12.83 11.74 2.10
N ALA A 66 12.01 11.89 1.06
CA ALA A 66 10.77 12.66 1.12
C ALA A 66 9.75 11.96 2.03
N ALA A 67 9.58 10.64 1.90
CA ALA A 67 8.75 9.84 2.79
C ALA A 67 9.18 10.00 4.25
N ARG A 68 10.49 9.92 4.52
CA ARG A 68 11.04 10.08 5.87
C ARG A 68 10.72 11.44 6.49
N VAL A 69 10.87 12.53 5.72
CA VAL A 69 10.53 13.88 6.19
C VAL A 69 9.03 14.02 6.43
N GLN A 70 8.19 13.53 5.52
CA GLN A 70 6.74 13.61 5.65
C GLN A 70 6.22 12.80 6.85
N VAL A 71 6.68 11.57 7.04
CA VAL A 71 6.30 10.75 8.19
C VAL A 71 6.76 11.39 9.51
N ARG A 72 7.96 11.97 9.54
CA ARG A 72 8.43 12.72 10.71
C ARG A 72 7.54 13.92 11.02
N LEU A 73 7.20 14.71 10.01
CA LEU A 73 6.32 15.86 10.16
C LEU A 73 4.94 15.44 10.68
N ILE A 74 4.35 14.40 10.10
CA ILE A 74 3.06 13.84 10.53
C ILE A 74 3.15 13.41 12.01
N ARG A 75 4.23 12.74 12.40
CA ARG A 75 4.41 12.31 13.80
C ARG A 75 4.57 13.48 14.77
N GLU A 76 5.37 14.48 14.43
CA GLU A 76 5.57 15.66 15.29
C GLU A 76 4.25 16.45 15.42
N GLN A 77 3.54 16.63 14.31
CA GLN A 77 2.23 17.30 14.31
C GLN A 77 1.17 16.50 15.07
N SER A 78 1.13 15.16 14.96
CA SER A 78 0.17 14.34 15.71
C SER A 78 0.41 14.41 17.22
N MET A 79 1.68 14.31 17.65
CA MET A 79 2.05 14.47 19.06
C MET A 79 1.71 15.86 19.59
N HIS A 80 1.94 16.90 18.79
CA HIS A 80 1.55 18.26 19.16
C HIS A 80 0.02 18.38 19.31
N ARG A 81 -0.76 17.84 18.37
CA ARG A 81 -2.24 17.87 18.46
C ARG A 81 -2.78 17.07 19.64
N VAL A 82 -2.16 15.93 19.97
CA VAL A 82 -2.48 15.16 21.18
C VAL A 82 -2.20 15.99 22.43
N ALA A 83 -1.03 16.63 22.52
CA ALA A 83 -0.71 17.51 23.65
C ALA A 83 -1.72 18.66 23.77
N VAL A 84 -2.08 19.31 22.66
CA VAL A 84 -3.12 20.35 22.65
C VAL A 84 -4.49 19.80 23.08
N ALA A 85 -4.84 18.57 22.68
CA ALA A 85 -6.08 17.94 23.11
C ALA A 85 -6.09 17.69 24.63
N LEU A 86 -5.00 17.17 25.18
CA LEU A 86 -4.83 16.90 26.62
C LEU A 86 -4.83 18.18 27.47
N HIS A 87 -4.33 19.30 26.93
CA HIS A 87 -4.24 20.57 27.66
C HIS A 87 -5.39 21.55 27.37
N GLY A 88 -6.22 21.31 26.37
CA GLY A 88 -7.22 22.26 25.88
C GLY A 88 -8.55 22.35 26.65
N GLY A 89 -8.64 21.82 27.87
CA GLY A 89 -9.92 21.55 28.55
C GLY A 89 -9.96 21.83 30.04
N GLY A 90 -9.43 22.98 30.49
CA GLY A 90 -9.45 23.35 31.91
C GLY A 90 -8.36 22.66 32.73
N LYS A 91 -8.61 22.43 34.03
CA LYS A 91 -7.63 21.79 34.91
C LYS A 91 -7.44 20.32 34.53
N PRO A 92 -6.19 19.80 34.50
CA PRO A 92 -5.93 18.39 34.24
C PRO A 92 -6.76 17.47 35.16
N GLY A 93 -7.41 16.47 34.58
CA GLY A 93 -8.18 15.46 35.31
C GLY A 93 -9.51 15.94 35.90
N GLN A 94 -9.95 17.17 35.62
CA GLN A 94 -11.28 17.62 36.00
C GLN A 94 -12.32 17.13 35.00
N ASP A 95 -13.35 16.47 35.51
CA ASP A 95 -14.47 15.97 34.71
C ASP A 95 -15.28 17.10 34.07
N TYR A 96 -15.71 16.88 32.83
CA TYR A 96 -16.58 17.81 32.13
C TYR A 96 -17.99 17.77 32.70
N THR A 97 -18.55 18.96 32.88
CA THR A 97 -19.86 19.17 33.52
C THR A 97 -20.93 19.61 32.54
N THR A 98 -20.53 20.06 31.35
CA THR A 98 -21.44 20.60 30.34
C THR A 98 -21.30 19.90 28.98
N ALA A 99 -22.40 19.87 28.22
CA ALA A 99 -22.38 19.32 26.86
C ALA A 99 -21.43 20.10 25.93
N ASP A 100 -21.23 21.40 26.14
CA ASP A 100 -20.32 22.22 25.35
C ASP A 100 -18.85 21.84 25.57
N GLU A 101 -18.48 21.52 26.82
CA GLU A 101 -17.14 21.00 27.14
C GLU A 101 -16.87 19.66 26.47
N VAL A 102 -17.84 18.74 26.48
CA VAL A 102 -17.74 17.44 25.81
C VAL A 102 -17.66 17.61 24.29
N ARG A 103 -18.47 18.49 23.68
CA ARG A 103 -18.34 18.79 22.24
C ARG A 103 -16.95 19.34 21.90
N ALA A 104 -16.43 20.27 22.70
CA ALA A 104 -15.11 20.85 22.49
C ALA A 104 -13.99 19.82 22.68
N ALA A 105 -14.11 18.93 23.65
CA ALA A 105 -13.18 17.82 23.86
C ALA A 105 -13.21 16.82 22.72
N THR A 106 -14.41 16.45 22.27
CA THR A 106 -14.64 15.59 21.10
C THR A 106 -13.97 16.17 19.86
N LEU A 107 -14.17 17.47 19.57
CA LEU A 107 -13.53 18.14 18.43
C LEU A 107 -12.00 18.10 18.53
N ARG A 108 -11.42 18.33 19.72
CA ARG A 108 -9.97 18.24 19.92
C ARG A 108 -9.46 16.82 19.71
N ALA A 109 -10.16 15.83 20.25
CA ALA A 109 -9.83 14.41 20.14
C ALA A 109 -9.91 13.91 18.69
N MET A 110 -10.92 14.31 17.93
CA MET A 110 -11.05 13.99 16.50
C MET A 110 -9.97 14.69 15.66
N ARG A 111 -9.70 15.99 15.90
CA ARG A 111 -8.61 16.72 15.20
C ARG A 111 -7.23 16.11 15.43
N ALA A 112 -6.98 15.54 16.61
CA ALA A 112 -5.73 14.83 16.90
C ALA A 112 -5.58 13.55 16.06
N ARG A 113 -6.69 12.89 15.72
CA ARG A 113 -6.75 11.65 14.91
C ARG A 113 -6.78 11.90 13.41
N GLU A 114 -7.37 13.01 12.99
CA GLU A 114 -7.59 13.39 11.59
C GLU A 114 -6.30 13.37 10.76
N LEU A 115 -5.15 13.70 11.36
CA LEU A 115 -3.88 13.79 10.64
C LEU A 115 -3.48 12.49 9.94
N TYR A 116 -3.78 11.33 10.55
CA TYR A 116 -3.51 10.01 9.96
C TYR A 116 -4.63 9.52 9.03
N LEU A 117 -5.82 10.10 9.15
CA LEU A 117 -6.98 9.77 8.31
C LEU A 117 -7.13 10.71 7.11
N GLY A 118 -6.36 11.79 7.06
CA GLY A 118 -6.33 12.76 5.97
C GLY A 118 -5.84 12.16 4.66
N GLU A 119 -6.25 12.77 3.56
CA GLU A 119 -5.97 12.29 2.21
C GLU A 119 -4.46 12.21 1.93
N GLU A 120 -3.69 13.22 2.35
CA GLU A 120 -2.24 13.24 2.17
C GLU A 120 -1.53 12.08 2.88
N SER A 121 -1.93 11.76 4.12
CA SER A 121 -1.35 10.64 4.88
C SER A 121 -1.70 9.31 4.23
N LYS A 122 -2.96 9.14 3.78
CA LYS A 122 -3.41 7.94 3.09
C LYS A 122 -2.70 7.76 1.75
N GLN A 123 -2.51 8.84 1.01
CA GLN A 123 -1.79 8.81 -0.26
C GLN A 123 -0.32 8.44 -0.05
N LEU A 124 0.37 9.04 0.92
CA LEU A 124 1.73 8.67 1.28
C LEU A 124 1.84 7.18 1.67
N GLN A 125 0.91 6.68 2.49
CA GLN A 125 0.85 5.26 2.84
C GLN A 125 0.66 4.38 1.60
N ALA A 126 -0.27 4.73 0.72
CA ALA A 126 -0.55 3.99 -0.50
C ALA A 126 0.67 3.97 -1.43
N ASP A 127 1.36 5.09 -1.61
CA ASP A 127 2.54 5.21 -2.46
C ASP A 127 3.71 4.37 -1.91
N MET A 128 3.99 4.45 -0.60
CA MET A 128 5.02 3.61 0.04
C MET A 128 4.70 2.12 -0.11
N LEU A 129 3.45 1.72 0.12
CA LEU A 129 3.01 0.33 -0.04
C LEU A 129 3.10 -0.14 -1.49
N ALA A 130 2.74 0.72 -2.44
CA ALA A 130 2.83 0.42 -3.86
C ALA A 130 4.29 0.22 -4.28
N ASP A 131 5.21 1.08 -3.82
CA ASP A 131 6.64 0.97 -4.09
C ASP A 131 7.24 -0.31 -3.48
N ILE A 132 6.86 -0.66 -2.23
CA ILE A 132 7.23 -1.94 -1.61
C ILE A 132 6.71 -3.13 -2.44
N SER A 133 5.47 -3.05 -2.91
CA SER A 133 4.88 -4.11 -3.73
C SER A 133 5.58 -4.26 -5.08
N ASP A 134 5.97 -3.15 -5.70
CA ASP A 134 6.70 -3.14 -6.97
C ASP A 134 8.11 -3.70 -6.80
N TYR A 135 8.79 -3.40 -5.69
CA TYR A 135 10.05 -4.07 -5.33
C TYR A 135 9.86 -5.58 -5.23
N ILE A 136 8.91 -6.06 -4.43
CA ILE A 136 8.69 -7.51 -4.23
C ILE A 136 8.36 -8.18 -5.57
N ARG A 137 7.59 -7.50 -6.43
CA ARG A 137 7.26 -8.00 -7.77
C ARG A 137 8.47 -8.03 -8.70
N ALA A 138 9.40 -7.09 -8.56
CA ALA A 138 10.61 -7.01 -9.37
C ALA A 138 11.68 -8.02 -8.92
N THR A 139 11.91 -8.15 -7.61
CA THR A 139 12.96 -9.00 -7.03
C THR A 139 12.48 -10.41 -6.72
N GLY A 140 11.16 -10.63 -6.60
CA GLY A 140 10.58 -11.92 -6.21
C GLY A 140 10.84 -12.29 -4.74
N VAL A 141 11.40 -11.39 -3.93
CA VAL A 141 11.76 -11.58 -2.52
C VAL A 141 11.40 -10.34 -1.69
N CYS A 142 11.33 -10.50 -0.37
CA CYS A 142 11.01 -9.41 0.57
C CYS A 142 12.25 -8.79 1.25
N ALA A 143 13.45 -9.10 0.73
CA ALA A 143 14.72 -8.66 1.30
C ALA A 143 14.77 -7.12 1.51
N PRO A 144 15.41 -6.64 2.59
CA PRO A 144 16.17 -7.39 3.59
C PRO A 144 15.31 -8.04 4.68
N PHE A 145 13.98 -8.00 4.54
CA PHE A 145 13.05 -8.53 5.54
C PHE A 145 12.50 -9.89 5.12
N ILE A 146 12.05 -10.67 6.09
CA ILE A 146 11.25 -11.87 5.82
C ILE A 146 9.84 -11.46 5.39
N CYS A 147 9.25 -12.16 4.42
CA CYS A 147 7.93 -11.81 3.89
C CYS A 147 6.81 -11.82 4.94
N TRP A 148 6.94 -12.65 5.98
CA TRP A 148 6.02 -12.63 7.12
C TRP A 148 6.04 -11.29 7.84
N HIS A 149 7.22 -10.71 8.06
CA HIS A 149 7.36 -9.43 8.73
C HIS A 149 6.74 -8.30 7.91
N VAL A 150 7.00 -8.25 6.60
CA VAL A 150 6.35 -7.29 5.69
C VAL A 150 4.82 -7.40 5.76
N LYS A 151 4.29 -8.62 5.67
CA LYS A 151 2.85 -8.86 5.77
C LYS A 151 2.28 -8.40 7.11
N GLU A 152 2.96 -8.68 8.22
CA GLU A 152 2.49 -8.31 9.54
C GLU A 152 2.55 -6.79 9.75
N SER A 153 3.61 -6.10 9.32
CA SER A 153 3.69 -4.63 9.40
C SER A 153 2.57 -3.94 8.63
N VAL A 154 2.26 -4.43 7.41
CA VAL A 154 1.13 -3.92 6.62
C VAL A 154 -0.20 -4.17 7.33
N ALA A 155 -0.39 -5.37 7.90
CA ALA A 155 -1.59 -5.70 8.64
C ALA A 155 -1.74 -4.85 9.91
N GLN A 156 -0.66 -4.57 10.62
CA GLN A 156 -0.67 -3.72 11.82
C GLN A 156 -0.99 -2.27 11.47
N LEU A 157 -0.43 -1.71 10.39
CA LEU A 157 -0.81 -0.38 9.89
C LEU A 157 -2.31 -0.32 9.56
N GLN A 158 -2.83 -1.33 8.85
CA GLN A 158 -4.25 -1.40 8.51
C GLN A 158 -5.15 -1.48 9.75
N ARG A 159 -4.80 -2.32 10.73
CA ARG A 159 -5.53 -2.44 12.01
C ARG A 159 -5.50 -1.12 12.79
N ALA A 160 -4.36 -0.43 12.80
CA ALA A 160 -4.23 0.87 13.45
C ALA A 160 -5.14 1.92 12.78
N GLY A 161 -5.13 2.01 11.45
CA GLY A 161 -6.00 2.89 10.69
C GLY A 161 -7.49 2.60 10.90
N GLN A 162 -7.89 1.33 10.90
CA GLN A 162 -9.28 0.92 11.19
C GLN A 162 -9.70 1.30 12.61
N ARG A 163 -8.82 1.11 13.61
CA ARG A 163 -9.11 1.47 14.99
C ARG A 163 -9.30 2.98 15.14
N THR A 164 -8.42 3.79 14.55
CA THR A 164 -8.56 5.26 14.58
C THR A 164 -9.86 5.71 13.91
N ALA A 165 -10.22 5.13 12.76
CA ALA A 165 -11.46 5.46 12.05
C ALA A 165 -12.72 5.05 12.82
N ALA A 166 -12.73 3.86 13.43
CA ALA A 166 -13.86 3.40 14.23
C ALA A 166 -14.10 4.28 15.46
N LEU A 167 -13.02 4.75 16.09
CA LEU A 167 -13.09 5.70 17.21
C LEU A 167 -13.62 7.07 16.78
N ASP A 168 -13.15 7.60 15.65
CA ASP A 168 -13.65 8.87 15.12
C ASP A 168 -15.17 8.81 14.84
N GLU A 169 -15.63 7.69 14.28
CA GLU A 169 -17.06 7.44 14.05
C GLU A 169 -17.85 7.34 15.37
N ALA A 170 -17.32 6.61 16.36
CA ALA A 170 -17.97 6.45 17.67
C ALA A 170 -18.08 7.77 18.45
N LEU A 171 -17.12 8.68 18.27
CA LEU A 171 -17.09 9.99 18.93
C LEU A 171 -17.98 11.02 18.22
N ARG A 172 -18.24 10.86 16.93
CA ARG A 172 -19.00 11.82 16.12
C ARG A 172 -20.38 12.21 16.67
N PRO A 173 -21.20 11.31 17.25
CA PRO A 173 -22.47 11.68 17.86
C PRO A 173 -22.35 12.73 18.98
N MET A 174 -21.21 12.78 19.68
CA MET A 174 -20.99 13.73 20.78
C MET A 174 -20.95 15.18 20.30
N LEU A 175 -20.64 15.42 19.03
CA LEU A 175 -20.68 16.76 18.43
C LEU A 175 -22.09 17.35 18.38
N ASN A 176 -23.12 16.50 18.38
CA ASN A 176 -24.52 16.89 18.26
C ASN A 176 -25.29 16.79 19.59
N LEU A 177 -24.58 16.64 20.71
CA LEU A 177 -25.22 16.61 22.04
C LEU A 177 -26.09 17.85 22.22
N PRO A 178 -27.35 17.74 22.65
CA PRO A 178 -28.15 18.92 22.98
C PRO A 178 -27.56 19.66 24.19
N GLY A 179 -27.81 20.96 24.30
CA GLY A 179 -27.45 21.70 25.51
C GLY A 179 -28.25 21.19 26.71
N GLY A 180 -27.63 21.12 27.89
CA GLY A 180 -28.28 20.67 29.12
C GLY A 180 -27.54 19.52 29.81
N ALA A 181 -28.29 18.61 30.42
CA ALA A 181 -27.74 17.49 31.18
C ALA A 181 -26.92 16.55 30.28
N LEU A 182 -25.72 16.19 30.74
CA LEU A 182 -24.86 15.24 30.07
C LEU A 182 -25.53 13.86 30.07
N PRO A 183 -25.62 13.16 28.92
CA PRO A 183 -25.97 11.74 28.95
C PRO A 183 -24.86 10.95 29.68
N PRO A 184 -25.18 9.77 30.23
CA PRO A 184 -24.16 8.89 30.77
C PRO A 184 -23.15 8.55 29.68
N LEU A 185 -21.88 8.81 29.95
CA LEU A 185 -20.77 8.33 29.13
C LEU A 185 -20.56 6.86 29.52
N GLU A 186 -20.52 5.99 28.51
CA GLU A 186 -20.23 4.56 28.70
C GLU A 186 -19.35 4.07 27.54
N GLY A 187 -18.46 3.12 27.83
CA GLY A 187 -17.65 2.44 26.82
C GLY A 187 -16.59 3.38 26.21
N GLU A 188 -16.60 3.55 24.88
CA GLU A 188 -15.64 4.45 24.21
C GLU A 188 -15.85 5.93 24.56
N LEU A 189 -17.04 6.28 25.06
CA LEU A 189 -17.37 7.66 25.45
C LEU A 189 -16.77 8.04 26.81
N ASP A 190 -16.38 7.08 27.66
CA ASP A 190 -15.69 7.34 28.94
C ASP A 190 -14.36 8.06 28.72
N ARG A 191 -13.78 7.91 27.52
CA ARG A 191 -12.57 8.62 27.10
C ARG A 191 -12.76 10.12 27.01
N LEU A 192 -14.01 10.59 26.91
CA LEU A 192 -14.38 12.00 26.92
C LEU A 192 -14.73 12.52 28.32
N GLN A 193 -14.58 11.73 29.39
CA GLN A 193 -14.94 12.16 30.75
C GLN A 193 -14.18 13.43 31.17
N ASN A 194 -12.89 13.51 30.83
CA ASN A 194 -12.06 14.69 31.06
C ASN A 194 -10.98 14.82 29.96
N SER A 195 -10.13 15.83 30.10
CA SER A 195 -9.06 16.09 29.11
C SER A 195 -7.97 15.03 29.08
N TRP A 196 -7.81 14.21 30.13
CA TRP A 196 -6.73 13.21 30.27
C TRP A 196 -7.23 11.77 30.25
N SER A 197 -8.55 11.55 30.13
CA SER A 197 -9.16 10.22 30.09
C SER A 197 -8.89 9.50 28.77
N ASP A 198 -8.68 10.23 27.68
CA ASP A 198 -8.30 9.63 26.39
C ASP A 198 -6.78 9.34 26.38
N PRO A 199 -6.36 8.07 26.27
CA PRO A 199 -4.94 7.72 26.26
C PRO A 199 -4.26 7.96 24.90
N PHE A 200 -5.02 8.27 23.84
CA PHE A 200 -4.52 8.45 22.46
C PHE A 200 -3.63 7.31 21.93
N GLN A 201 -3.73 6.11 22.52
CA GLN A 201 -2.93 4.95 22.14
C GLN A 201 -3.07 4.61 20.65
N ASP A 202 -4.26 4.77 20.09
CA ASP A 202 -4.52 4.54 18.67
C ASP A 202 -3.66 5.44 17.76
N VAL A 203 -3.52 6.72 18.12
CA VAL A 203 -2.67 7.70 17.39
C VAL A 203 -1.20 7.33 17.53
N VAL A 204 -0.76 6.96 18.73
CA VAL A 204 0.63 6.57 19.01
C VAL A 204 1.00 5.30 18.24
N PHE A 205 0.15 4.27 18.30
CA PHE A 205 0.36 3.00 17.59
C PHE A 205 0.38 3.21 16.08
N HIS A 206 -0.53 4.01 15.52
CA HIS A 206 -0.52 4.32 14.09
C HIS A 206 0.79 5.02 13.70
N GLY A 207 1.23 6.02 14.48
CA GLY A 207 2.49 6.70 14.23
C GLY A 207 3.72 5.79 14.26
N TRP A 208 3.74 4.79 15.15
CA TRP A 208 4.80 3.77 15.20
C TRP A 208 4.77 2.88 13.95
N MET A 209 3.59 2.35 13.59
CA MET A 209 3.45 1.48 12.42
C MET A 209 3.79 2.20 11.11
N LEU A 210 3.43 3.48 10.99
CA LEU A 210 3.80 4.30 9.84
C LEU A 210 5.31 4.51 9.75
N SER A 211 5.98 4.71 10.89
CA SER A 211 7.44 4.81 10.95
C SER A 211 8.13 3.51 10.55
N ASP A 212 7.63 2.36 11.00
CA ASP A 212 8.18 1.06 10.62
C ASP A 212 8.02 0.80 9.11
N MET A 213 6.86 1.17 8.56
CA MET A 213 6.61 1.09 7.11
C MET A 213 7.51 2.03 6.30
N GLN A 214 7.82 3.21 6.82
CA GLN A 214 8.78 4.14 6.20
C GLN A 214 10.19 3.55 6.17
N VAL A 215 10.64 2.93 7.26
CA VAL A 215 11.97 2.29 7.32
C VAL A 215 12.04 1.09 6.37
N LEU A 216 10.97 0.32 6.30
CA LEU A 216 10.83 -0.78 5.34
C LEU A 216 10.96 -0.27 3.90
N HIS A 217 10.16 0.75 3.54
CA HIS A 217 10.23 1.40 2.22
C HIS A 217 11.64 1.91 1.91
N GLU A 218 12.25 2.68 2.81
CA GLU A 218 13.60 3.24 2.62
C GLU A 218 14.64 2.15 2.35
N ARG A 219 14.64 1.08 3.15
CA ARG A 219 15.60 -0.02 2.98
C ARG A 219 15.38 -0.79 1.68
N MET A 220 14.14 -1.08 1.32
CA MET A 220 13.83 -1.79 0.08
C MET A 220 14.15 -0.92 -1.15
N MET A 221 13.89 0.40 -1.08
CA MET A 221 14.27 1.33 -2.16
C MET A 221 15.79 1.51 -2.29
N LYS A 222 16.55 1.37 -1.20
CA LYS A 222 18.02 1.36 -1.25
C LYS A 222 18.58 0.08 -1.87
N GLU A 223 17.90 -1.05 -1.69
CA GLU A 223 18.30 -2.35 -2.27
C GLU A 223 17.75 -2.58 -3.69
N TYR A 224 16.81 -1.75 -4.11
CA TYR A 224 16.26 -1.66 -5.46
C TYR A 224 17.36 -1.67 -6.52
N PRO A 225 17.15 -2.33 -7.68
CA PRO A 225 17.90 -3.46 -8.28
C PRO A 225 19.43 -3.31 -8.47
N GLN A 226 20.11 -2.49 -7.69
CA GLN A 226 21.57 -2.44 -7.61
C GLN A 226 22.18 -3.77 -7.14
N ARG A 227 21.38 -4.76 -6.70
CA ARG A 227 21.87 -6.03 -6.13
C ARG A 227 21.57 -7.33 -6.87
N GLU A 228 20.56 -7.46 -7.72
CA GLU A 228 20.33 -8.75 -8.38
C GLU A 228 19.89 -8.65 -9.85
N PRO A 229 20.80 -8.89 -10.81
CA PRO A 229 20.40 -9.14 -12.19
C PRO A 229 19.62 -10.46 -12.37
N MET A 230 19.45 -11.26 -11.31
CA MET A 230 18.88 -12.62 -11.37
C MET A 230 18.03 -12.97 -10.12
N PRO A 231 16.73 -12.59 -10.08
CA PRO A 231 15.75 -12.90 -9.01
C PRO A 231 15.54 -14.38 -8.64
N TRP A 232 16.11 -15.29 -9.42
CA TRP A 232 16.08 -16.73 -9.16
C TRP A 232 17.28 -17.19 -8.31
N LEU A 233 18.37 -16.41 -8.31
CA LEU A 233 19.60 -16.72 -7.59
C LEU A 233 19.41 -16.51 -6.08
N SER A 234 18.78 -15.41 -5.65
CA SER A 234 18.35 -15.20 -4.25
C SER A 234 17.51 -16.36 -3.72
N ARG A 235 16.49 -16.78 -4.48
CA ARG A 235 15.62 -17.92 -4.11
C ARG A 235 16.35 -19.26 -3.98
N LEU A 236 17.51 -19.42 -4.61
CA LEU A 236 18.40 -20.58 -4.47
C LEU A 236 19.42 -20.42 -3.33
N MET A 237 19.77 -19.18 -2.99
CA MET A 237 20.76 -18.85 -1.95
C MET A 237 20.15 -18.62 -0.56
N ASP A 238 18.84 -18.40 -0.47
CA ASP A 238 18.06 -18.42 0.78
C ASP A 238 18.04 -19.85 1.36
N LYS A 239 19.17 -20.24 1.96
CA LYS A 239 19.25 -21.31 2.94
C LYS A 239 18.39 -20.95 4.15
N PRO A 240 17.86 -21.95 4.90
CA PRO A 240 17.05 -21.67 6.09
C PRO A 240 17.82 -20.76 7.05
N LEU A 241 17.16 -19.70 7.52
CA LEU A 241 17.72 -18.73 8.47
C LEU A 241 18.39 -19.45 9.65
N ASP A 242 19.60 -19.00 9.99
CA ASP A 242 20.26 -19.38 11.24
C ASP A 242 19.33 -18.99 12.42
N PRO A 243 18.95 -19.94 13.30
CA PRO A 243 17.99 -19.72 14.37
C PRO A 243 18.39 -18.62 15.37
N ARG A 244 19.63 -18.12 15.31
CA ARG A 244 20.10 -16.97 16.12
C ARG A 244 19.47 -15.63 15.72
N TYR A 245 18.88 -15.53 14.54
CA TYR A 245 18.18 -14.33 14.05
C TYR A 245 16.65 -14.46 14.11
N ALA A 246 16.13 -15.50 14.76
CA ALA A 246 14.70 -15.77 14.93
C ALA A 246 14.18 -15.44 16.35
N MET A 247 14.91 -14.64 17.14
CA MET A 247 14.48 -14.13 18.45
C MET A 247 14.24 -12.63 18.40
#